data_AF-A0A3D2IFA5-F1
#
_entry.id   AF-A0A3D2IFA5-F1
#
_cell.length_a   1.000
_cell.length_b   1.000
_cell.length_c   1.000
_cell.angle_alpha   90.00
_cell.angle_beta   90.00
_cell.angle_gamma   90.00
#
_symmetry.space_group_name_H-M   'P 1'
#
loop_
_entity.id
_entity.type
_entity.pdbx_description
1 polymer ?
#
loop_
_entity_poly.entity_id
_entity_poly.type
_entity_poly.pdbx_seq_one_letter_code
_entity_poly.pdbx_strand_id
1 'polypeptide(L)'
;LYDNGKYNQAAAKYQQSAKSNPELYLWAAKSYTAIKDWEKAISMYESYRDNYSKANKADVNAIINLLKAPEQELFIENLGPNINTDKGEYLARISADGNRLYFNSSDQPTGLGGEDVWYSTKNNNGTWSKPNNMGSVINTETHEGILSLS
;
A
#
# COMPACT_ATOMS: atom_id res chain seq x y z
N LEU A 1 -27.49 -7.33 0.50
CA LEU A 1 -26.62 -8.54 0.50
C LEU A 1 -25.16 -8.12 0.51
N TYR A 2 -24.77 -7.25 -0.42
CA TYR A 2 -23.43 -6.65 -0.45
C TYR A 2 -23.06 -5.94 0.86
N ASP A 3 -23.93 -5.03 1.35
CA ASP A 3 -23.66 -4.25 2.57
C ASP A 3 -23.64 -5.08 3.86
N ASN A 4 -24.12 -6.33 3.80
CA ASN A 4 -24.11 -7.27 4.91
C ASN A 4 -22.91 -8.23 4.85
N GLY A 5 -21.89 -7.94 4.02
CA GLY A 5 -20.69 -8.75 3.87
C GLY A 5 -20.89 -10.09 3.15
N LYS A 6 -22.09 -10.38 2.62
CA LYS A 6 -22.41 -11.66 1.95
C LYS A 6 -22.00 -11.65 0.48
N TYR A 7 -20.74 -11.34 0.20
CA TYR A 7 -20.24 -11.04 -1.15
C TYR A 7 -20.40 -12.20 -2.13
N ASN A 8 -20.13 -13.45 -1.72
CA ASN A 8 -20.32 -14.63 -2.57
C ASN A 8 -21.77 -14.76 -3.09
N GLN A 9 -22.76 -14.62 -2.19
CA GLN A 9 -24.17 -14.71 -2.54
C GLN A 9 -24.64 -13.48 -3.34
N ALA A 10 -24.09 -12.31 -3.00
CA ALA A 10 -24.37 -11.06 -3.69
C ALA A 10 -23.90 -11.13 -5.16
N ALA A 11 -22.67 -11.60 -5.40
CA ALA A 11 -22.06 -11.67 -6.72
C ALA A 11 -22.93 -12.46 -7.70
N ALA A 12 -23.30 -13.69 -7.33
CA ALA A 12 -24.14 -14.55 -8.17
C ALA A 12 -25.53 -13.93 -8.44
N LYS A 13 -26.15 -13.33 -7.41
CA LYS A 13 -27.47 -12.70 -7.54
C LYS A 13 -27.42 -11.48 -8.47
N TYR A 14 -26.45 -10.59 -8.29
CA TYR A 14 -26.30 -9.41 -9.15
C TYR A 14 -25.97 -9.80 -10.58
N GLN A 15 -25.07 -10.77 -10.80
CA GLN A 15 -24.75 -11.26 -12.14
C GLN A 15 -25.99 -11.81 -12.86
N GLN A 16 -26.84 -12.55 -12.16
CA GLN A 16 -28.08 -13.06 -12.74
C GLN A 16 -29.04 -11.91 -13.12
N SER A 17 -29.26 -10.97 -12.20
CA SER A 17 -30.15 -9.82 -12.43
C SER A 17 -29.61 -8.83 -13.46
N ALA A 18 -28.29 -8.78 -13.67
CA ALA A 18 -27.65 -7.84 -14.59
C ALA A 18 -28.03 -8.06 -16.06
N LYS A 19 -28.44 -9.29 -16.41
CA LYS A 19 -28.94 -9.60 -17.77
C LYS A 19 -30.17 -8.75 -18.16
N SER A 20 -31.00 -8.38 -17.19
CA SER A 20 -32.18 -7.52 -17.38
C SER A 20 -31.97 -6.08 -16.92
N ASN A 21 -31.00 -5.84 -16.04
CA ASN A 21 -30.64 -4.50 -15.57
C ASN A 21 -29.11 -4.30 -15.60
N PRO A 22 -28.55 -3.79 -16.71
CA PRO A 22 -27.10 -3.74 -16.93
C PRO A 22 -26.30 -2.96 -15.89
N GLU A 23 -26.92 -2.04 -15.14
CA GLU A 23 -26.21 -1.31 -14.06
C GLU A 23 -25.73 -2.26 -12.95
N LEU A 24 -26.39 -3.41 -12.78
CA LEU A 24 -26.06 -4.41 -11.75
C LEU A 24 -24.77 -5.18 -12.06
N TYR A 25 -24.24 -5.11 -13.28
CA TYR A 25 -22.91 -5.64 -13.56
C TYR A 25 -21.85 -4.97 -12.68
N LEU A 26 -22.00 -3.68 -12.34
CA LEU A 26 -21.08 -3.00 -11.42
C LEU A 26 -21.09 -3.62 -10.02
N TRP A 27 -22.27 -3.98 -9.51
CA TRP A 27 -22.42 -4.60 -8.19
C TRP A 27 -21.92 -6.04 -8.17
N ALA A 28 -22.13 -6.79 -9.27
CA ALA A 28 -21.52 -8.09 -9.46
C ALA A 28 -19.98 -8.00 -9.46
N ALA A 29 -19.42 -7.06 -10.23
CA ALA A 29 -17.99 -6.83 -10.32
C ALA A 29 -17.38 -6.49 -8.95
N LYS A 30 -17.95 -5.51 -8.23
CA LYS A 30 -17.52 -5.15 -6.87
C LYS A 30 -17.58 -6.33 -5.89
N SER A 31 -18.62 -7.18 -6.01
CA SER A 31 -18.76 -8.37 -5.16
C SER A 31 -17.66 -9.40 -5.43
N TYR A 32 -17.31 -9.62 -6.71
CA TYR A 32 -16.21 -10.50 -7.09
C TYR A 32 -14.85 -9.95 -6.66
N THR A 33 -14.63 -8.63 -6.77
CA THR A 33 -13.44 -7.95 -6.24
C THR A 33 -13.30 -8.19 -4.72
N ALA A 34 -14.39 -8.06 -3.96
CA ALA A 34 -14.37 -8.24 -2.51
C ALA A 34 -13.97 -9.65 -2.04
N ILE A 35 -14.19 -10.66 -2.88
CA ILE A 35 -13.77 -12.05 -2.62
C ILE A 35 -12.49 -12.45 -3.37
N LYS A 36 -11.83 -11.49 -4.04
CA LYS A 36 -10.60 -11.71 -4.82
C LYS A 36 -10.75 -12.69 -5.99
N ASP A 37 -11.95 -12.83 -6.55
CA ASP A 37 -12.18 -13.57 -7.79
C ASP A 37 -11.94 -12.63 -8.98
N TRP A 38 -10.66 -12.41 -9.30
CA TRP A 38 -10.22 -11.38 -10.25
C TRP A 38 -10.75 -11.60 -11.66
N GLU A 39 -10.78 -12.85 -12.11
CA GLU A 39 -11.26 -13.22 -13.45
C GLU A 39 -12.74 -12.82 -13.63
N LYS A 40 -13.59 -13.20 -12.67
CA LYS A 40 -15.01 -12.83 -12.72
C LYS A 40 -15.23 -11.34 -12.49
N ALA A 41 -14.44 -10.71 -11.61
CA ALA A 41 -14.53 -9.26 -11.40
C ALA A 41 -14.27 -8.50 -12.71
N ILE A 42 -13.18 -8.83 -13.41
CA ILE A 42 -12.82 -8.26 -14.71
C ILE A 42 -13.94 -8.47 -15.72
N SER A 43 -14.44 -9.70 -15.86
CA SER A 43 -15.52 -10.03 -16.80
C SER A 43 -16.79 -9.22 -16.54
N MET A 44 -17.15 -8.99 -15.27
CA MET A 44 -18.30 -8.17 -14.90
C MET A 44 -18.07 -6.67 -15.14
N TYR A 45 -16.86 -6.16 -14.93
CA TYR A 45 -16.52 -4.78 -15.29
C TYR A 45 -16.57 -4.56 -16.81
N GLU A 46 -16.08 -5.51 -17.61
CA GLU A 46 -16.20 -5.48 -19.07
C GLU A 46 -17.68 -5.49 -19.50
N SER A 47 -18.48 -6.38 -18.89
CA SER A 47 -19.93 -6.43 -19.14
C SER A 47 -20.63 -5.11 -18.77
N TYR A 48 -20.26 -4.49 -17.64
CA TYR A 48 -20.79 -3.18 -17.23
C TYR A 48 -20.45 -2.08 -18.25
N ARG A 49 -19.17 -2.00 -18.67
CA ARG A 49 -18.68 -1.04 -19.67
C ARG A 49 -19.42 -1.15 -21.00
N ASP A 50 -19.69 -2.37 -21.43
CA ASP A 50 -20.18 -2.65 -22.77
C ASP A 50 -21.71 -2.68 -22.87
N ASN A 51 -22.42 -3.01 -21.78
CA ASN A 51 -23.88 -3.16 -21.78
C ASN A 51 -24.64 -2.03 -21.07
N TYR A 52 -23.98 -1.18 -20.28
CA TYR A 52 -24.62 -0.04 -19.63
C TYR A 52 -24.22 1.27 -20.28
N SER A 53 -25.13 1.89 -21.03
CA SER A 53 -24.84 3.10 -21.83
C SER A 53 -24.38 4.30 -21.01
N LYS A 54 -24.71 4.36 -19.71
CA LYS A 54 -24.29 5.42 -18.80
C LYS A 54 -22.97 5.11 -18.07
N ALA A 55 -22.32 3.97 -18.34
CA ALA A 55 -21.03 3.66 -17.75
C ALA A 55 -19.96 4.64 -18.23
N ASN A 56 -19.18 5.20 -17.30
CA ASN A 56 -17.96 5.91 -17.65
C ASN A 56 -16.89 4.89 -18.08
N LYS A 57 -16.70 4.76 -19.40
CA LYS A 57 -15.78 3.75 -19.96
C LYS A 57 -14.32 4.00 -19.57
N ALA A 58 -13.92 5.26 -19.38
CA ALA A 58 -12.55 5.59 -18.99
C ALA A 58 -12.24 5.05 -17.59
N ASP A 59 -13.13 5.32 -16.62
CA ASP A 59 -12.98 4.85 -15.24
C ASP A 59 -12.98 3.31 -15.17
N VAL A 60 -13.89 2.67 -15.91
CA VAL A 60 -13.98 1.20 -15.91
C VAL A 60 -12.74 0.57 -16.54
N ASN A 61 -12.21 1.16 -17.62
CA ASN A 61 -10.95 0.69 -18.21
C ASN A 61 -9.76 0.85 -17.24
N ALA A 62 -9.70 1.95 -16.49
CA ALA A 62 -8.66 2.13 -15.47
C ALA A 62 -8.75 1.04 -14.38
N ILE A 63 -9.95 0.71 -13.92
CA ILE A 63 -10.17 -0.39 -12.96
C ILE A 63 -9.74 -1.73 -13.56
N ILE A 64 -10.16 -2.05 -14.79
CA ILE A 64 -9.78 -3.30 -15.46
C ILE A 64 -8.26 -3.42 -15.59
N ASN A 65 -7.58 -2.34 -15.99
CA ASN A 65 -6.12 -2.33 -16.09
C ASN A 65 -5.45 -2.58 -14.74
N LEU A 66 -5.97 -2.00 -13.66
CA LEU A 66 -5.48 -2.26 -12.31
C LEU A 66 -5.67 -3.73 -11.90
N LEU A 67 -6.83 -4.32 -12.19
CA LEU A 67 -7.11 -5.73 -11.86
C LEU A 67 -6.33 -6.73 -12.71
N LYS A 68 -5.92 -6.34 -13.93
CA LYS A 68 -5.06 -7.14 -14.82
C LYS A 68 -3.57 -6.93 -14.55
N ALA A 69 -3.21 -5.91 -13.76
CA ALA A 69 -1.82 -5.66 -13.41
C ALA A 69 -1.27 -6.91 -12.71
N PRO A 70 -0.04 -7.35 -13.07
CA PRO A 70 0.57 -8.47 -12.37
C PRO A 70 0.64 -8.12 -10.88
N GLU A 71 0.33 -9.08 -10.02
CA GLU A 71 0.62 -8.94 -8.61
C GLU A 71 2.12 -8.66 -8.49
N GLN A 72 2.48 -7.44 -8.06
CA GLN A 72 3.85 -7.19 -7.63
C GLN A 72 4.02 -7.96 -6.33
N GLU A 73 4.87 -8.98 -6.35
CA GLU A 73 5.29 -9.65 -5.13
C GLU A 73 5.97 -8.59 -4.24
N LEU A 74 5.26 -8.18 -3.18
CA LEU A 74 5.83 -7.34 -2.15
C LEU A 74 6.71 -8.23 -1.28
N PHE A 75 8.02 -8.18 -1.51
CA PHE A 75 8.98 -8.84 -0.66
C PHE A 75 9.17 -8.01 0.61
N ILE A 76 8.86 -8.61 1.75
CA ILE A 76 9.26 -8.06 3.04
C ILE A 76 10.72 -8.47 3.25
N GLU A 77 11.63 -7.51 3.09
CA GLU A 77 13.05 -7.71 3.29
C GLU A 77 13.47 -7.15 4.66
N ASN A 78 14.14 -7.96 5.46
CA ASN A 78 14.85 -7.47 6.64
C ASN A 78 16.14 -6.77 6.17
N LEU A 79 16.25 -5.48 6.48
CA LEU A 79 17.34 -4.59 6.07
C LEU A 79 18.63 -4.77 6.90
N GLY A 80 18.66 -5.78 7.76
CA GLY A 80 19.79 -6.16 8.58
C GLY A 80 19.78 -5.54 9.98
N PRO A 81 20.73 -5.93 10.83
CA PRO A 81 20.75 -5.59 12.25
C PRO A 81 21.04 -4.11 12.55
N ASN A 82 21.31 -3.30 11.53
CA ASN A 82 21.50 -1.86 11.70
C ASN A 82 20.20 -1.06 11.54
N ILE A 83 19.13 -1.68 10.98
CA ILE A 83 17.86 -1.03 10.64
C ILE A 83 16.65 -1.76 11.22
N ASN A 84 16.71 -3.08 11.40
CA ASN A 84 15.66 -3.85 12.06
C ASN A 84 16.20 -4.35 13.41
N THR A 85 16.39 -3.41 14.34
CA THR A 85 16.89 -3.70 15.69
C THR A 85 15.75 -4.11 16.63
N ASP A 86 16.07 -4.28 17.92
CA ASP A 86 15.09 -4.47 18.99
C ASP A 86 14.49 -3.14 19.49
N LYS A 87 14.87 -2.00 18.90
CA LYS A 87 14.44 -0.66 19.30
C LYS A 87 13.17 -0.24 18.57
N GLY A 88 12.54 0.84 19.07
CA GLY A 88 11.50 1.51 18.31
C GLY A 88 12.09 2.11 17.05
N GLU A 89 11.60 1.72 15.88
CA GLU A 89 12.07 2.18 14.58
C GLU A 89 10.86 2.44 13.67
N TYR A 90 10.67 3.70 13.27
CA TYR A 90 9.42 4.15 12.67
C TYR A 90 9.66 5.13 11.52
N LEU A 91 8.61 5.35 10.72
CA LEU A 91 8.53 6.42 9.72
C LEU A 91 9.72 6.46 8.74
N ALA A 92 10.24 5.29 8.35
CA ALA A 92 11.38 5.20 7.45
C ALA A 92 11.11 5.90 6.10
N ARG A 93 12.11 6.65 5.60
CA ARG A 93 12.10 7.39 4.34
C ARG A 93 13.41 7.22 3.62
N ILE A 94 13.35 6.80 2.36
CA ILE A 94 14.52 6.67 1.52
C ILE A 94 14.75 7.95 0.72
N SER A 95 16.00 8.39 0.59
CA SER A 95 16.36 9.50 -0.30
C SER A 95 16.07 9.16 -1.76
N ALA A 96 15.90 10.18 -2.59
CA ALA A 96 15.57 10.01 -4.01
C ALA A 96 16.61 9.19 -4.79
N ASP A 97 17.89 9.23 -4.36
CA ASP A 97 18.98 8.45 -4.95
C ASP A 97 19.07 7.01 -4.38
N GLY A 98 18.22 6.64 -3.42
CA GLY A 98 18.20 5.31 -2.81
C GLY A 98 19.33 5.04 -1.81
N ASN A 99 20.19 6.02 -1.52
CA ASN A 99 21.43 5.78 -0.77
C ASN A 99 21.34 6.10 0.72
N ARG A 100 20.33 6.83 1.17
CA ARG A 100 20.12 7.17 2.59
C ARG A 100 18.73 6.78 3.04
N LEU A 101 18.67 6.08 4.16
CA LEU A 101 17.43 5.77 4.86
C LEU A 101 17.38 6.62 6.11
N TYR A 102 16.44 7.55 6.17
CA TYR A 102 16.12 8.32 7.36
C TYR A 102 14.98 7.64 8.11
N PHE A 103 15.03 7.61 9.43
CA PHE A 103 13.99 6.99 10.24
C PHE A 103 13.97 7.59 11.64
N ASN A 104 12.85 7.44 12.32
CA ASN A 104 12.75 7.75 13.74
C ASN A 104 13.16 6.55 14.56
N SER A 105 13.90 6.78 15.65
CA SER A 105 14.19 5.72 16.60
C SER A 105 14.15 6.20 18.05
N SER A 106 13.55 5.39 18.91
CA SER A 106 13.56 5.54 20.37
C SER A 106 14.58 4.57 20.98
N ASP A 107 15.09 4.89 22.17
CA ASP A 107 15.90 3.96 22.99
C ASP A 107 17.23 3.50 22.38
N GLN A 108 17.71 4.21 21.35
CA GLN A 108 19.07 4.01 20.84
C GLN A 108 20.09 4.54 21.87
N PRO A 109 21.18 3.81 22.17
CA PRO A 109 22.11 4.17 23.24
C PRO A 109 22.78 5.55 23.09
N THR A 110 22.86 6.07 21.86
CA THR A 110 23.46 7.38 21.56
C THR A 110 22.41 8.40 21.10
N GLY A 111 21.15 8.21 21.49
CA GLY A 111 20.09 9.19 21.31
C GLY A 111 20.22 10.36 22.28
N LEU A 112 19.54 11.47 21.96
CA LEU A 112 19.49 12.70 22.76
C LEU A 112 18.27 12.72 23.70
N GLY A 113 17.15 12.16 23.28
CA GLY A 113 15.95 12.03 24.09
C GLY A 113 14.78 11.47 23.29
N GLY A 114 13.66 11.20 23.97
CA GLY A 114 12.41 10.71 23.39
C GLY A 114 12.54 9.88 22.10
N GLU A 115 12.09 10.46 20.99
CA GLU A 115 12.25 9.91 19.64
C GLU A 115 13.18 10.81 18.84
N ASP A 116 14.24 10.25 18.29
CA ASP A 116 15.23 10.99 17.52
C ASP A 116 15.11 10.69 16.03
N VAL A 117 15.58 11.62 15.20
CA VAL A 117 15.82 11.39 13.77
C VAL A 117 17.22 10.81 13.56
N TRP A 118 17.27 9.67 12.87
CA TRP A 118 18.48 8.94 12.50
C TRP A 118 18.57 8.77 11.00
N TYR A 119 19.78 8.51 10.51
CA TYR A 119 19.98 8.06 9.14
C TYR A 119 21.02 6.94 9.04
N SER A 120 20.84 6.09 8.04
CA SER A 120 21.82 5.10 7.61
C SER A 120 22.12 5.27 6.13
N THR A 121 23.36 4.96 5.73
CA THR A 121 23.80 5.01 4.33
C THR A 121 23.92 3.60 3.78
N LYS A 122 23.44 3.40 2.55
CA LYS A 122 23.59 2.15 1.84
C LYS A 122 25.02 1.99 1.36
N ASN A 123 25.66 0.91 1.77
CA ASN A 123 27.00 0.53 1.34
C ASN A 123 26.96 -0.06 -0.09
N ASN A 124 28.11 -0.09 -0.77
CA ASN A 124 28.24 -0.64 -2.12
C ASN A 124 27.82 -2.11 -2.24
N ASN A 125 27.85 -2.87 -1.15
CA ASN A 125 27.40 -4.27 -1.09
C ASN A 125 25.89 -4.42 -0.80
N GLY A 126 25.14 -3.32 -0.78
CA GLY A 126 23.70 -3.30 -0.52
C GLY A 126 23.29 -3.26 0.95
N THR A 127 24.23 -3.45 1.89
CA THR A 127 23.94 -3.40 3.34
C THR A 127 23.79 -1.97 3.85
N TRP A 128 23.06 -1.78 4.94
CA TRP A 128 22.92 -0.48 5.60
C TRP A 128 24.01 -0.28 6.65
N SER A 129 24.59 0.92 6.71
CA SER A 129 25.56 1.30 7.74
C SER A 129 24.93 1.33 9.13
N LYS A 130 25.76 1.36 10.18
CA LYS A 130 25.29 1.73 11.52
C LYS A 130 24.57 3.09 11.44
N PRO A 131 23.42 3.26 12.11
CA PRO A 131 22.68 4.51 12.05
C PRO A 131 23.42 5.62 12.81
N ASN A 132 23.32 6.83 12.28
CA ASN A 132 23.88 8.05 12.84
C ASN A 132 22.74 8.96 13.29
N ASN A 133 22.84 9.46 14.51
CA ASN A 133 21.92 10.47 15.03
C ASN A 133 22.13 11.78 14.26
N MET A 134 21.06 12.49 13.90
CA MET A 134 21.14 13.77 13.17
C MET A 134 21.68 14.94 14.02
N GLY A 135 21.95 14.70 15.30
CA GLY A 135 22.57 15.64 16.22
C GLY A 135 21.61 16.72 16.70
N SER A 136 22.11 17.56 17.60
CA SER A 136 21.31 18.53 18.39
C SER A 136 20.77 19.73 17.59
N VAL A 137 21.07 19.81 16.29
CA VAL A 137 20.47 20.81 15.39
C VAL A 137 19.06 20.39 15.00
N ILE A 138 18.83 19.07 14.87
CA ILE A 138 17.53 18.50 14.50
C ILE A 138 16.84 17.95 15.74
N ASN A 139 17.57 17.17 16.54
CA ASN A 139 17.03 16.44 17.67
C ASN A 139 17.19 17.24 18.97
N THR A 140 16.26 17.05 19.90
CA THR A 140 16.26 17.65 21.24
C THR A 140 16.20 16.56 22.31
N GLU A 141 16.04 16.94 23.58
CA GLU A 141 15.78 15.97 24.65
C GLU A 141 14.34 15.42 24.65
N THR A 142 13.50 15.87 23.70
CA THR A 142 12.08 15.50 23.59
C THR A 142 11.80 14.59 22.37
N HIS A 143 10.72 14.82 21.63
CA HIS A 143 10.30 13.95 20.53
C HIS A 143 10.35 14.68 19.19
N GLU A 144 11.17 14.18 18.29
CA GLU A 144 11.25 14.62 16.91
C GLU A 144 10.77 13.53 15.95
N GLY A 145 10.10 13.96 14.87
CA GLY A 145 9.46 13.09 13.89
C GLY A 145 9.82 13.50 12.48
N ILE A 146 10.05 12.52 11.60
CA ILE A 146 10.12 12.78 10.17
C ILE A 146 8.70 12.87 9.62
N LEU A 147 8.35 14.04 9.09
CA LEU A 147 7.18 14.23 8.23
C LEU A 147 7.63 14.42 6.79
N SER A 148 6.98 13.74 5.86
CA SER A 148 7.20 13.91 4.42
C SER A 148 5.88 13.96 3.68
N LEU A 149 5.84 14.74 2.60
CA LEU A 149 4.85 14.59 1.55
C LEU A 149 5.49 13.71 0.47
N SER A 150 4.82 12.60 0.15
CA SER A 150 5.19 11.66 -0.91
C SER A 150 4.13 11.65 -1.99
#